data_AF-A0A3A4ZX57-F1
#
_entry.id   AF-A0A3A4ZX57-F1
#
_cell.length_a   1.000
_cell.length_b   1.000
_cell.length_c   1.000
_cell.angle_alpha   90.00
_cell.angle_beta   90.00
_cell.angle_gamma   90.00
#
_symmetry.space_group_name_H-M   'P 1'
#
loop_
_entity.id
_entity.type
_entity.pdbx_description
1 polymer ?
#
loop_
_entity_poly.entity_id
_entity_poly.type
_entity_poly.pdbx_seq_one_letter_code
_entity_poly.pdbx_strand_id
1 'polypeptide(L)'
;MELFGKSIEYFMQGGWVMFPIALCSICMWTLIIERLRALRAMQRGDIEIQEAIAAVRGGAPPRATEGFRARLVRGFLEERSGYPALDRHILKNCALRERARLDERLATISALAAVAPLLGLLGTVIGMIETFNVISVFGTGNAKAMANGISVALITTETGLLVAIPGVFLASTLWRASARLKTQLDEDIVILDRVLRRAAVREV
;
A
#
# COMPACT_ATOMS: atom_id res chain seq x y z
N MET A 1 -30.90 -12.55 2.46
CA MET A 1 -30.44 -13.48 1.40
C MET A 1 -30.76 -12.98 -0.01
N GLU A 2 -31.85 -12.23 -0.23
CA GLU A 2 -32.19 -11.68 -1.57
C GLU A 2 -31.14 -10.73 -2.17
N LEU A 3 -30.50 -9.90 -1.34
CA LEU A 3 -29.42 -8.99 -1.79
C LEU A 3 -28.22 -9.76 -2.38
N PHE A 4 -27.85 -10.88 -1.76
CA PHE A 4 -26.71 -11.69 -2.20
C PHE A 4 -26.98 -12.38 -3.55
N GLY A 5 -28.22 -12.85 -3.74
CA GLY A 5 -28.66 -13.40 -5.03
C GLY A 5 -28.61 -12.35 -6.16
N LYS A 6 -29.10 -11.13 -5.89
CA LYS A 6 -29.04 -10.03 -6.86
C LYS A 6 -27.61 -9.62 -7.22
N SER A 7 -26.69 -9.62 -6.26
CA SER A 7 -25.28 -9.32 -6.53
C SER A 7 -24.59 -10.38 -7.40
N ILE A 8 -24.89 -11.66 -7.18
CA ILE A 8 -24.35 -12.76 -8.00
C ILE A 8 -24.90 -12.68 -9.42
N GLU A 9 -26.20 -12.42 -9.56
CA GLU A 9 -26.82 -12.26 -10.88
C GLU A 9 -26.21 -11.09 -11.66
N TYR A 10 -26.02 -9.94 -11.00
CA TYR A 10 -25.33 -8.78 -11.57
C TYR A 10 -23.87 -9.12 -11.95
N PHE A 11 -23.16 -9.89 -11.13
CA PHE A 11 -21.80 -10.33 -11.41
C PHE A 11 -21.73 -11.23 -12.66
N MET A 12 -22.68 -12.15 -12.80
CA MET A 12 -22.74 -13.05 -13.96
C MET A 12 -23.09 -12.30 -15.26
N GLN A 13 -23.82 -11.19 -15.17
CA GLN A 13 -24.12 -10.33 -16.33
C GLN A 13 -22.91 -9.57 -16.87
N GLY A 14 -21.89 -9.29 -16.05
CA GLY A 14 -20.66 -8.63 -16.50
C GLY A 14 -19.69 -9.54 -17.26
N GLY A 15 -20.03 -10.82 -17.45
CA GLY A 15 -19.20 -11.77 -18.19
C GLY A 15 -17.87 -12.11 -17.50
N TRP A 16 -16.94 -12.67 -18.27
CA TRP A 16 -15.70 -13.24 -17.73
C TRP A 16 -14.71 -12.20 -17.17
N VAL A 17 -14.78 -10.94 -17.62
CA VAL A 17 -13.91 -9.83 -17.17
C VAL A 17 -14.15 -9.46 -15.70
N MET A 18 -15.29 -9.87 -15.14
CA MET A 18 -15.60 -9.67 -13.74
C MET A 18 -14.67 -10.46 -12.80
N PHE A 19 -14.18 -11.62 -13.22
CA PHE A 19 -13.24 -12.42 -12.42
C PHE A 19 -11.90 -11.72 -12.16
N PRO A 20 -11.17 -11.19 -13.17
CA PRO A 20 -9.94 -10.45 -12.91
C PRO A 20 -10.19 -9.13 -12.14
N ILE A 21 -11.33 -8.46 -12.34
CA ILE A 21 -11.70 -7.28 -11.53
C ILE A 21 -11.88 -7.68 -10.06
N ALA A 22 -12.58 -8.78 -9.79
CA ALA A 22 -12.78 -9.29 -8.43
C ALA A 22 -11.46 -9.69 -7.77
N LEU A 23 -10.58 -10.39 -8.50
CA LEU A 23 -9.25 -10.74 -8.01
C LEU A 23 -8.42 -9.49 -7.69
N CYS A 24 -8.40 -8.50 -8.59
CA CYS A 24 -7.74 -7.22 -8.37
C CYS A 24 -8.27 -6.52 -7.10
N SER A 25 -9.59 -6.50 -6.92
CA SER A 25 -10.24 -5.94 -5.73
C SER A 25 -9.82 -6.65 -4.44
N ILE A 26 -9.89 -7.98 -4.41
CA ILE A 26 -9.51 -8.78 -3.23
C ILE A 26 -8.03 -8.57 -2.88
N CYS A 27 -7.13 -8.66 -3.87
CA CYS A 27 -5.71 -8.40 -3.67
C CYS A 27 -5.46 -6.99 -3.13
N MET A 28 -6.10 -5.98 -3.73
CA MET A 28 -5.95 -4.59 -3.32
C MET A 28 -6.43 -4.35 -1.89
N TRP A 29 -7.63 -4.83 -1.53
CA TRP A 29 -8.17 -4.69 -0.18
C TRP A 29 -7.34 -5.42 0.87
N THR A 30 -6.82 -6.61 0.54
CA THR A 30 -5.94 -7.38 1.42
C THR A 30 -4.67 -6.58 1.72
N LEU A 31 -4.01 -6.05 0.69
CA LEU A 31 -2.80 -5.23 0.84
C LEU A 31 -3.07 -3.92 1.58
N ILE A 32 -4.20 -3.27 1.34
CA ILE A 32 -4.61 -2.05 2.06
C ILE A 32 -4.77 -2.33 3.55
N ILE A 33 -5.49 -3.38 3.93
CA ILE A 33 -5.74 -3.73 5.34
C ILE A 33 -4.43 -4.08 6.03
N GLU A 34 -3.59 -4.89 5.39
CA GLU A 34 -2.29 -5.27 5.93
C GLU A 34 -1.40 -4.06 6.13
N ARG A 35 -1.35 -3.16 5.14
CA ARG A 35 -0.54 -1.94 5.23
C ARG A 35 -1.04 -0.98 6.29
N LEU A 36 -2.36 -0.82 6.42
CA LEU A 36 -2.98 0.00 7.43
C LEU A 36 -2.66 -0.52 8.84
N ARG A 37 -2.71 -1.83 9.04
CA ARG A 37 -2.31 -2.48 10.31
C ARG A 37 -0.83 -2.28 10.60
N ALA A 38 0.04 -2.52 9.61
CA ALA A 38 1.47 -2.33 9.76
C ALA A 38 1.80 -0.89 10.18
N LEU A 39 1.36 0.13 9.44
CA LEU A 39 1.63 1.54 9.77
C LEU A 39 1.08 1.94 11.14
N ARG A 40 -0.11 1.43 11.53
CA ARG A 40 -0.68 1.68 12.86
C ARG A 40 0.12 1.02 13.97
N ALA A 41 0.59 -0.22 13.77
CA ALA A 41 1.45 -0.92 14.73
C ALA A 41 2.78 -0.17 14.91
N MET A 42 3.38 0.30 13.81
CA MET A 42 4.62 1.09 13.84
C MET A 42 4.48 2.43 14.56
N GLN A 43 3.30 3.05 14.55
CA GLN A 43 3.03 4.29 15.28
C GLN A 43 2.68 4.08 16.75
N ARG A 44 1.83 3.09 17.05
CA ARG A 44 1.34 2.88 18.43
C ARG A 44 2.31 2.12 19.31
N GLY A 45 3.11 1.24 18.73
CA GLY A 45 4.10 0.44 19.44
C GLY A 45 5.48 1.10 19.52
N ASP A 46 5.58 2.40 19.22
CA ASP A 46 6.87 3.08 19.19
C ASP A 46 7.28 3.69 20.50
N ILE A 47 8.59 3.71 20.71
CA ILE A 47 9.22 4.31 21.88
C ILE A 47 9.30 5.83 21.74
N GLU A 48 9.38 6.51 22.88
CA GLU A 48 9.69 7.93 22.87
C GLU A 48 11.14 8.19 22.42
N ILE A 49 11.38 9.36 21.84
CA ILE A 49 12.74 9.75 21.42
C ILE A 49 13.73 9.77 22.59
N GLN A 50 13.27 10.04 23.82
CA GLN A 50 14.13 10.02 25.01
C GLN A 50 14.62 8.60 25.34
N GLU A 51 13.75 7.60 25.20
CA GLU A 51 14.12 6.19 25.38
C GLU A 51 15.08 5.74 24.27
N ALA A 52 14.85 6.17 23.03
CA ALA A 52 15.77 5.92 21.92
C ALA A 52 17.18 6.51 22.18
N ILE A 53 17.25 7.75 22.69
CA ILE A 53 18.51 8.39 23.08
C ILE A 53 19.20 7.61 24.22
N ALA A 54 18.44 7.18 25.23
CA ALA A 54 18.95 6.42 26.35
C ALA A 54 19.53 5.07 25.89
N ALA A 55 18.83 4.36 25.00
CA ALA A 55 19.26 3.09 24.42
C ALA A 55 20.54 3.25 23.58
N VAL A 56 20.63 4.27 22.74
CA VAL A 56 21.85 4.55 21.94
C VAL A 56 23.05 4.88 22.83
N ARG A 57 22.85 5.63 23.93
CA ARG A 57 23.92 5.94 24.89
C ARG A 57 24.34 4.74 25.72
N GLY A 58 23.37 4.02 26.29
CA GLY A 58 23.61 2.93 27.23
C GLY A 58 23.91 1.58 26.58
N GLY A 59 23.68 1.43 25.27
CA GLY A 59 23.88 0.17 24.55
C GLY A 59 22.82 -0.90 24.83
N ALA A 60 21.81 -0.59 25.65
CA ALA A 60 20.73 -1.50 25.96
C ALA A 60 19.60 -1.36 24.91
N PRO A 61 19.19 -2.44 24.23
CA PRO A 61 18.12 -2.38 23.25
C PRO A 61 16.76 -2.09 23.89
N PRO A 62 15.88 -1.33 23.22
CA PRO A 62 14.53 -1.06 23.72
C PRO A 62 13.70 -2.34 23.80
N ARG A 63 12.78 -2.40 24.78
CA ARG A 63 11.88 -3.54 24.99
C ARG A 63 10.82 -3.66 23.89
N ALA A 64 10.37 -2.54 23.34
CA ALA A 64 9.47 -2.53 22.21
C ALA A 64 10.16 -3.07 20.95
N THR A 65 9.41 -3.77 20.09
CA THR A 65 9.93 -4.41 18.87
C THR A 65 9.21 -3.94 17.59
N GLU A 66 8.00 -3.40 17.73
CA GLU A 66 7.15 -3.07 16.57
C GLU A 66 7.25 -1.62 16.11
N GLY A 67 7.72 -0.72 16.98
CA GLY A 67 7.95 0.69 16.70
C GLY A 67 9.05 0.95 15.67
N PHE A 68 8.93 2.02 14.90
CA PHE A 68 9.97 2.37 13.92
C PHE A 68 11.26 2.86 14.60
N ARG A 69 11.20 3.66 15.67
CA ARG A 69 12.38 4.04 16.46
C ARG A 69 12.97 2.84 17.17
N ALA A 70 12.11 1.98 17.73
CA ALA A 70 12.56 0.78 18.42
C ALA A 70 13.36 -0.14 17.49
N ARG A 71 12.87 -0.36 16.27
CA ARG A 71 13.60 -1.11 15.23
C ARG A 71 14.86 -0.40 14.75
N LEU A 72 14.81 0.91 14.52
CA LEU A 72 15.98 1.69 14.13
C LEU A 72 17.12 1.54 15.14
N VAL A 73 16.84 1.77 16.42
CA VAL A 73 17.83 1.71 17.49
C VAL A 73 18.35 0.28 17.67
N ARG A 74 17.46 -0.72 17.63
CA ARG A 74 17.87 -2.13 17.71
C ARG A 74 18.82 -2.51 16.58
N GLY A 75 18.46 -2.21 15.33
CA GLY A 75 19.33 -2.49 14.18
C GLY A 75 20.66 -1.74 14.26
N PHE A 76 20.66 -0.50 14.75
CA PHE A 76 21.89 0.25 15.01
C PHE A 76 22.77 -0.43 16.07
N LEU A 77 22.19 -0.86 17.18
CA LEU A 77 22.94 -1.50 18.28
C LEU A 77 23.51 -2.87 17.87
N GLU A 78 22.81 -3.62 17.02
CA GLU A 78 23.29 -4.89 16.47
C GLU A 78 24.51 -4.72 15.55
N GLU A 79 24.57 -3.62 14.80
CA GLU A 79 25.67 -3.31 13.87
C GLU A 79 26.73 -2.36 14.46
N ARG A 80 26.58 -1.94 15.72
CA ARG A 80 27.43 -0.90 16.34
C ARG A 80 28.89 -1.35 16.40
N SER A 81 29.77 -0.51 15.89
CA SER A 81 31.22 -0.78 15.78
C SER A 81 32.03 -0.21 16.94
N GLY A 82 31.49 0.79 17.65
CA GLY A 82 32.21 1.54 18.69
C GLY A 82 33.08 2.67 18.14
N TYR A 83 33.30 2.75 16.83
CA TYR A 83 34.01 3.86 16.20
C TYR A 83 33.04 4.99 15.84
N PRO A 84 33.20 6.22 16.39
CA PRO A 84 32.19 7.26 16.23
C PRO A 84 31.89 7.68 14.78
N ALA A 85 32.88 7.64 13.90
CA ALA A 85 32.68 7.96 12.48
C ALA A 85 31.84 6.88 11.78
N LEU A 86 32.12 5.60 12.06
CA LEU A 86 31.45 4.46 11.45
C LEU A 86 30.04 4.27 12.00
N ASP A 87 29.84 4.44 13.31
CA ASP A 87 28.53 4.34 13.97
C ASP A 87 27.50 5.32 13.38
N ARG A 88 27.92 6.53 12.97
CA ARG A 88 27.03 7.47 12.26
C ARG A 88 26.60 6.96 10.89
N HIS A 89 27.50 6.29 10.16
CA HIS A 89 27.17 5.68 8.87
C HIS A 89 26.23 4.49 9.07
N ILE A 90 26.45 3.66 10.09
CA ILE A 90 25.57 2.55 10.45
C ILE A 90 24.17 3.05 10.79
N LEU A 91 24.04 4.10 11.61
CA LEU A 91 22.75 4.71 11.96
C LEU A 91 21.99 5.17 10.71
N LYS A 92 22.66 5.88 9.79
CA LYS A 92 22.07 6.33 8.53
C LYS A 92 21.65 5.16 7.65
N ASN A 93 22.46 4.10 7.57
CA ASN A 93 22.13 2.90 6.81
C ASN A 93 20.91 2.17 7.40
N CYS A 94 20.82 2.04 8.72
CA CYS A 94 19.64 1.48 9.39
C CYS A 94 18.39 2.30 9.09
N ALA A 95 18.51 3.63 9.13
CA ALA A 95 17.40 4.53 8.80
C ALA A 95 16.95 4.41 7.35
N LEU A 96 17.86 4.22 6.39
CA LEU A 96 17.50 3.97 5.00
C LEU A 96 16.65 2.68 4.85
N ARG A 97 16.98 1.63 5.60
CA ARG A 97 16.19 0.38 5.60
C ARG A 97 14.80 0.60 6.18
N GLU A 98 14.69 1.30 7.31
CA GLU A 98 13.38 1.63 7.89
C GLU A 98 12.56 2.56 6.97
N ARG A 99 13.22 3.52 6.30
CA ARG A 99 12.57 4.39 5.31
C ARG A 99 11.97 3.60 4.14
N ALA A 100 12.68 2.59 3.64
CA ALA A 100 12.15 1.70 2.59
C ALA A 100 10.96 0.87 3.08
N ARG A 101 11.01 0.38 4.33
CA ARG A 101 9.89 -0.34 4.97
C ARG A 101 8.63 0.51 5.10
N LEU A 102 8.76 1.83 5.26
CA LEU A 102 7.62 2.77 5.29
C LEU A 102 6.90 2.91 3.94
N ASP A 103 7.52 2.55 2.82
CA ASP A 103 6.89 2.56 1.49
C ASP A 103 6.43 1.20 0.97
N GLU A 104 6.78 0.12 1.66
CA GLU A 104 6.53 -1.24 1.20
C GLU A 104 5.05 -1.41 0.78
N ARG A 105 4.82 -1.99 -0.41
CA ARG A 105 3.51 -2.30 -0.99
C ARG A 105 2.64 -1.10 -1.38
N LEU A 106 3.03 0.15 -1.06
CA LEU A 106 2.25 1.34 -1.47
C LEU A 106 2.16 1.47 -2.99
N ALA A 107 3.27 1.24 -3.70
CA ALA A 107 3.30 1.25 -5.15
C ALA A 107 2.39 0.17 -5.76
N THR A 108 2.38 -1.03 -5.18
CA THR A 108 1.52 -2.14 -5.62
C THR A 108 0.03 -1.82 -5.43
N ILE A 109 -0.34 -1.23 -4.28
CA ILE A 109 -1.72 -0.80 -4.03
C ILE A 109 -2.14 0.27 -5.06
N SER A 110 -1.29 1.26 -5.31
CA SER A 110 -1.54 2.30 -6.32
C SER A 110 -1.69 1.71 -7.72
N ALA A 111 -0.86 0.71 -8.08
CA ALA A 111 -0.95 0.03 -9.36
C ALA A 111 -2.27 -0.74 -9.50
N LEU A 112 -2.69 -1.51 -8.49
CA LEU A 112 -3.96 -2.25 -8.53
C LEU A 112 -5.16 -1.31 -8.66
N ALA A 113 -5.16 -0.20 -7.93
CA ALA A 113 -6.19 0.84 -8.04
C ALA A 113 -6.25 1.46 -9.45
N ALA A 114 -5.11 1.61 -10.12
CA ALA A 114 -5.02 2.11 -11.49
C ALA A 114 -5.37 1.06 -12.55
N VAL A 115 -5.16 -0.23 -12.27
CA VAL A 115 -5.49 -1.34 -13.19
C VAL A 115 -6.99 -1.68 -13.18
N ALA A 116 -7.66 -1.56 -12.04
CA ALA A 116 -9.11 -1.83 -11.92
C ALA A 116 -10.00 -1.12 -12.97
N PRO A 117 -9.88 0.20 -13.25
CA PRO A 117 -10.67 0.85 -14.28
C PRO A 117 -10.25 0.46 -15.70
N LEU A 118 -8.97 0.11 -15.91
CA LEU A 118 -8.48 -0.38 -17.21
C LEU A 118 -9.08 -1.76 -17.53
N LEU A 119 -9.26 -2.63 -16.54
CA LEU A 119 -9.99 -3.89 -16.69
C LEU A 119 -11.46 -3.65 -17.02
N GLY A 120 -12.10 -2.66 -16.41
CA GLY A 120 -13.47 -2.26 -16.76
C GLY A 120 -13.59 -1.76 -18.20
N LEU A 121 -12.64 -0.93 -18.63
CA LEU A 121 -12.54 -0.47 -20.02
C LEU A 121 -12.30 -1.64 -21.00
N LEU A 122 -11.50 -2.64 -20.63
CA LEU A 122 -11.34 -3.84 -21.44
C LEU A 122 -12.69 -4.57 -21.61
N GLY A 123 -13.49 -4.64 -20.55
CA GLY A 123 -14.85 -5.17 -20.60
C GLY A 123 -15.76 -4.45 -21.59
N THR A 124 -15.62 -3.12 -21.74
CA THR A 124 -16.42 -2.38 -22.74
C THR A 124 -16.04 -2.73 -24.15
N VAL A 125 -14.74 -2.84 -24.43
CA VAL A 125 -14.24 -3.22 -25.74
C VAL A 125 -14.79 -4.59 -26.12
N ILE A 126 -14.75 -5.54 -25.20
CA ILE A 126 -15.28 -6.90 -25.43
C ILE A 126 -16.79 -6.88 -25.66
N GLY A 127 -17.57 -6.20 -24.81
CA GLY A 127 -19.03 -6.13 -24.95
C GLY A 127 -19.48 -5.42 -26.23
N MET A 128 -18.74 -4.39 -26.66
CA MET A 128 -19.00 -3.71 -27.93
C MET A 128 -18.64 -4.59 -29.13
N ILE A 129 -17.55 -5.36 -29.07
CA ILE A 129 -17.22 -6.35 -30.12
C ILE A 129 -18.34 -7.39 -30.24
N GLU A 130 -18.87 -7.90 -29.13
CA GLU A 130 -19.99 -8.84 -29.14
C GLU A 130 -21.26 -8.22 -29.75
N THR A 131 -21.55 -6.96 -29.40
CA THR A 131 -22.68 -6.20 -29.96
C THR A 131 -22.55 -6.04 -31.47
N PHE A 132 -21.37 -5.68 -31.98
CA PHE A 132 -21.13 -5.54 -33.42
C PHE A 132 -21.20 -6.88 -34.17
N ASN A 133 -20.79 -7.97 -33.54
CA ASN A 133 -20.95 -9.32 -34.11
C ASN A 133 -22.42 -9.72 -34.24
N VAL A 134 -23.27 -9.36 -33.27
CA VAL A 134 -24.72 -9.57 -33.40
C VAL A 134 -25.28 -8.77 -34.58
N ILE A 135 -24.86 -7.51 -34.72
CA ILE A 135 -25.29 -6.65 -35.83
C ILE A 135 -24.84 -7.21 -37.18
N SER A 136 -23.61 -7.73 -37.29
CA SER A 136 -23.09 -8.24 -38.56
C SER A 136 -23.81 -9.51 -39.03
N VAL A 137 -24.21 -10.38 -38.10
CA VAL A 137 -24.87 -11.66 -38.42
C VAL A 137 -26.38 -11.53 -38.56
N PHE A 138 -27.03 -10.78 -37.67
CA PHE A 138 -28.48 -10.70 -37.56
C PHE A 138 -29.07 -9.34 -37.95
N GLY A 139 -28.24 -8.40 -38.40
CA GLY A 139 -28.63 -7.01 -38.59
C GLY A 139 -29.10 -6.39 -37.27
N THR A 140 -30.01 -5.43 -37.36
CA THR A 140 -30.63 -4.80 -36.18
C THR A 140 -31.85 -5.57 -35.65
N GLY A 141 -32.14 -6.75 -36.21
CA GLY A 141 -33.33 -7.53 -35.88
C GLY A 141 -33.29 -8.20 -34.50
N ASN A 142 -32.11 -8.40 -33.91
CA ASN A 142 -31.94 -9.02 -32.58
C ASN A 142 -31.55 -7.99 -31.51
N ALA A 143 -32.46 -7.07 -31.20
CA ALA A 143 -32.25 -6.01 -30.23
C ALA A 143 -31.89 -6.52 -28.81
N LYS A 144 -32.40 -7.69 -28.41
CA LYS A 144 -32.11 -8.27 -27.09
C LYS A 144 -30.65 -8.69 -26.95
N ALA A 145 -30.10 -9.36 -27.96
CA ALA A 145 -28.69 -9.76 -27.94
C ALA A 145 -27.76 -8.54 -28.00
N MET A 146 -28.12 -7.50 -28.77
CA MET A 146 -27.39 -6.23 -28.78
C MET A 146 -27.39 -5.56 -27.40
N ALA A 147 -28.56 -5.49 -26.75
CA ALA A 147 -28.69 -4.91 -25.41
C ALA A 147 -27.84 -5.65 -24.36
N ASN A 148 -27.72 -6.98 -24.48
CA ASN A 148 -26.86 -7.76 -23.59
C ASN A 148 -25.38 -7.36 -23.70
N GLY A 149 -24.83 -7.25 -24.91
CA GLY A 149 -23.42 -6.86 -25.10
C GLY A 149 -23.12 -5.45 -24.56
N ILE A 150 -24.06 -4.51 -24.76
CA ILE A 150 -23.97 -3.16 -24.18
C ILE A 150 -24.04 -3.22 -22.64
N SER A 151 -24.92 -4.05 -22.08
CA SER A 151 -25.04 -4.20 -20.63
C SER A 151 -23.77 -4.75 -20.01
N VAL A 152 -23.15 -5.76 -20.63
CA VAL A 152 -21.85 -6.33 -20.20
C VAL A 152 -20.79 -5.21 -20.14
N ALA A 153 -20.72 -4.39 -21.19
CA ALA A 153 -19.78 -3.27 -21.28
C ALA A 153 -19.97 -2.24 -20.14
N LEU A 154 -21.22 -1.89 -19.84
CA LEU A 154 -21.52 -0.90 -18.78
C LEU A 154 -21.23 -1.46 -17.39
N ILE A 155 -21.66 -2.69 -17.10
CA ILE A 155 -21.49 -3.34 -15.80
C ILE A 155 -20.00 -3.51 -15.45
N THR A 156 -19.19 -3.93 -16.43
CA THR A 156 -17.74 -4.11 -16.22
C THR A 156 -17.03 -2.78 -15.93
N THR A 157 -17.42 -1.69 -16.60
CA THR A 157 -16.88 -0.34 -16.33
C THR A 157 -17.26 0.16 -14.96
N GLU A 158 -18.55 0.09 -14.63
CA GLU A 158 -19.08 0.52 -13.35
C GLU A 158 -18.36 -0.20 -12.21
N THR A 159 -18.20 -1.53 -12.33
CA THR A 159 -17.52 -2.35 -11.33
C THR A 159 -16.04 -1.98 -11.22
N GLY A 160 -15.35 -1.78 -12.34
CA GLY A 160 -13.95 -1.33 -12.35
C GLY A 160 -13.75 0.00 -11.62
N LEU A 161 -14.66 0.96 -11.84
CA LEU A 161 -14.65 2.26 -11.15
C LEU A 161 -14.98 2.12 -9.66
N LEU A 162 -15.94 1.28 -9.30
CA LEU A 162 -16.33 1.04 -7.91
C LEU A 162 -15.18 0.45 -7.08
N VAL A 163 -14.29 -0.33 -7.70
CA VAL A 163 -13.05 -0.80 -7.09
C VAL A 163 -11.99 0.32 -7.06
N ALA A 164 -11.80 1.03 -8.17
CA ALA A 164 -10.75 2.03 -8.33
C ALA A 164 -10.87 3.21 -7.37
N ILE A 165 -12.08 3.79 -7.23
CA ILE A 165 -12.32 5.01 -6.44
C ILE A 165 -11.85 4.88 -4.99
N PRO A 166 -12.32 3.87 -4.21
CA PRO A 166 -11.83 3.69 -2.85
C PRO A 166 -10.34 3.29 -2.83
N GLY A 167 -9.87 2.52 -3.81
CA GLY A 167 -8.48 2.11 -3.94
C GLY A 167 -7.51 3.30 -4.03
N VAL A 168 -7.79 4.24 -4.93
CA VAL A 168 -6.99 5.47 -5.11
C VAL A 168 -7.05 6.34 -3.87
N PHE A 169 -8.23 6.53 -3.28
CA PHE A 169 -8.39 7.32 -2.07
C PHE A 169 -7.55 6.75 -0.93
N LEU A 170 -7.68 5.45 -0.64
CA LEU A 170 -6.95 4.78 0.43
C LEU A 170 -5.44 4.75 0.16
N ALA A 171 -5.01 4.47 -1.07
CA ALA A 171 -3.60 4.56 -1.45
C ALA A 171 -3.03 5.95 -1.13
N SER A 172 -3.73 7.02 -1.49
CA SER A 172 -3.30 8.41 -1.20
C SER A 172 -3.18 8.68 0.30
N THR A 173 -4.10 8.15 1.13
CA THR A 173 -4.04 8.30 2.59
C THR A 173 -2.86 7.55 3.20
N LEU A 174 -2.56 6.35 2.69
CA LEU A 174 -1.42 5.54 3.13
C LEU A 174 -0.09 6.19 2.74
N TRP A 175 0.02 6.77 1.54
CA TRP A 175 1.17 7.58 1.12
C TRP A 175 1.40 8.77 2.05
N ARG A 176 0.34 9.53 2.40
CA ARG A 176 0.43 10.62 3.38
C ARG A 176 0.86 10.13 4.77
N ALA A 177 0.39 8.97 5.20
CA ALA A 177 0.81 8.38 6.47
C ALA A 177 2.30 7.97 6.46
N SER A 178 2.76 7.31 5.40
CA SER A 178 4.19 6.98 5.21
C SER A 178 5.06 8.24 5.21
N ALA A 179 4.68 9.27 4.44
CA ALA A 179 5.44 10.51 4.35
C ALA A 179 5.62 11.18 5.72
N ARG A 180 4.57 11.24 6.55
CA ARG A 180 4.66 11.77 7.92
C ARG A 180 5.64 10.99 8.80
N LEU A 181 5.59 9.66 8.73
CA LEU A 181 6.52 8.80 9.49
C LEU A 181 7.97 8.96 9.02
N LYS A 182 8.19 9.15 7.72
CA LYS A 182 9.53 9.42 7.19
C LYS A 182 10.08 10.76 7.67
N THR A 183 9.26 11.81 7.72
CA THR A 183 9.67 13.09 8.29
C THR A 183 10.08 12.94 9.75
N GLN A 184 9.30 12.20 10.55
CA GLN A 184 9.65 11.89 11.95
C GLN A 184 10.96 11.11 12.04
N LEU A 185 11.16 10.11 11.18
CA LEU A 185 12.41 9.35 11.09
C LEU A 185 13.59 10.27 10.76
N ASP A 186 13.46 11.17 9.79
CA ASP A 186 14.51 12.12 9.41
C ASP A 186 14.88 13.05 10.59
N GLU A 187 13.89 13.53 11.35
CA GLU A 187 14.09 14.31 12.58
C GLU A 187 14.84 13.49 13.66
N ASP A 188 14.41 12.25 13.89
CA ASP A 188 15.01 11.36 14.88
C ASP A 188 16.48 11.04 14.55
N ILE A 189 16.82 10.83 13.26
CA ILE A 189 18.20 10.62 12.82
C ILE A 189 19.09 11.80 13.19
N VAL A 190 18.62 13.04 12.98
CA VAL A 190 19.40 14.25 13.31
C VAL A 190 19.67 14.33 14.81
N ILE A 191 18.68 13.98 15.63
CA ILE A 191 18.82 13.96 17.09
C ILE A 191 19.83 12.88 17.52
N LEU A 192 19.70 11.66 17.00
CA LEU A 192 20.58 10.55 17.34
C LEU A 192 22.02 10.75 16.83
N ASP A 193 22.22 11.32 15.64
CA ASP A 193 23.55 11.70 15.12
C ASP A 193 24.24 12.70 16.05
N ARG A 194 23.49 13.70 16.55
CA ARG A 194 24.01 14.68 17.51
C ARG A 194 24.44 14.03 18.82
N VAL A 195 23.70 13.01 19.28
CA VAL A 195 24.06 12.25 20.49
C VAL A 195 25.36 11.48 20.29
N LEU A 196 25.52 10.80 19.15
CA LEU A 196 26.76 10.09 18.81
C LEU A 196 27.96 11.04 18.71
N ARG A 197 27.77 12.22 18.11
CA ARG A 197 28.84 13.25 18.05
C ARG A 197 29.29 13.71 19.44
N ARG A 198 28.35 13.94 20.37
CA ARG A 198 28.68 14.37 21.74
C ARG A 198 29.39 13.28 22.55
N ALA A 199 29.05 12.02 22.31
CA ALA A 199 29.75 10.90 22.93
C ALA A 199 31.22 10.84 22.48
N ALA A 200 31.47 11.01 21.17
CA ALA A 200 32.82 11.02 20.60
C ALA A 200 33.75 12.10 21.18
N VAL A 201 33.20 13.25 21.54
CA VAL A 201 33.97 14.39 22.11
C VAL A 201 34.29 14.18 23.59
N ARG A 202 33.60 13.30 24.30
CA ARG A 202 33.86 13.00 25.73
C ARG A 202 34.90 11.90 25.95
N GLU A 203 35.21 11.10 24.93
CA GLU A 203 36.20 10.01 24.99
C GLU A 203 37.60 10.45 24.55
N VAL A 204 37.78 11.72 24.14
CA VAL A 204 39.05 12.36 23.81
C VAL A 204 39.42 13.34 24.91
#